data_AF-A0A0C2WRK9-F1
#
_entry.id   AF-A0A0C2WRK9-F1
#
_cell.length_a   1.000
_cell.length_b   1.000
_cell.length_c   1.000
_cell.angle_alpha   90.00
_cell.angle_beta   90.00
_cell.angle_gamma   90.00
#
_symmetry.space_group_name_H-M   'P 1'
#
loop_
_entity.id
_entity.type
_entity.pdbx_description
1 polymer ?
#
loop_
_entity_poly.entity_id
_entity_poly.type
_entity_poly.pdbx_seq_one_letter_code
_entity_poly.pdbx_strand_id
1 'polypeptide(L)'
;MDQMYMQPHFDFEAHFPLSNDGGLDLDLVRETWGLETCVPIHPERYKPFNPGNNQHLSPLAIYTLSVRPSGCVCIMEPHVSAFTEVQRTCRRIIVDFVEGVTGLYQDTKRNTCYYVEYKTRLPRYYRAAQEKRKQFVSDYNQWHETWERKNGQGSVLMTFLLLFLFLFFLFIQSGYVEFRLRARMWAYIWTGSFKLPEKVP
;
A
#
# COMPACT_ATOMS: atom_id res chain seq x y z
N MET A 1 -12.12 -32.67 27.13
CA MET A 1 -12.65 -31.43 26.53
C MET A 1 -11.50 -30.79 25.80
N ASP A 2 -11.38 -31.05 24.50
CA ASP A 2 -10.36 -30.43 23.68
C ASP A 2 -10.69 -28.95 23.55
N GLN A 3 -9.94 -28.12 24.26
CA GLN A 3 -9.91 -26.69 23.98
C GLN A 3 -9.34 -26.56 22.57
N MET A 4 -10.23 -26.37 21.61
CA MET A 4 -9.88 -25.98 20.25
C MET A 4 -9.19 -24.62 20.36
N TYR A 5 -7.87 -24.64 20.50
CA TYR A 5 -7.05 -23.45 20.55
C TYR A 5 -7.30 -22.69 19.26
N MET A 6 -8.03 -21.58 19.34
CA MET A 6 -8.07 -20.61 18.24
C MET A 6 -6.64 -20.13 18.06
N GLN A 7 -5.98 -20.67 17.03
CA GLN A 7 -4.74 -20.07 16.58
C GLN A 7 -5.07 -18.63 16.17
N PRO A 8 -4.37 -17.62 16.72
CA PRO A 8 -4.55 -16.27 16.28
C PRO A 8 -4.29 -16.24 14.78
N HIS A 9 -5.30 -15.83 14.00
CA HIS A 9 -5.13 -15.62 12.58
C HIS A 9 -4.32 -14.32 12.45
N PHE A 10 -3.08 -14.44 12.00
CA PHE A 10 -2.22 -13.28 11.78
C PHE A 10 -2.61 -12.63 10.46
N ASP A 11 -2.95 -11.35 10.50
CA ASP A 11 -3.25 -10.58 9.29
C ASP A 11 -1.96 -10.28 8.52
N PHE A 12 -0.85 -10.03 9.24
CA PHE A 12 0.45 -9.67 8.67
C PHE A 12 1.60 -10.20 9.54
N GLU A 13 2.72 -10.55 8.89
CA GLU A 13 3.97 -10.93 9.54
C GLU A 13 5.13 -10.09 8.97
N ALA A 14 6.02 -9.61 9.83
CA ALA A 14 7.25 -8.94 9.43
C ALA A 14 8.38 -9.23 10.42
N HIS A 15 9.61 -9.20 9.91
CA HIS A 15 10.81 -9.34 10.73
C HIS A 15 11.38 -7.97 11.06
N PHE A 16 11.62 -7.72 12.33
CA PHE A 16 12.23 -6.49 12.83
C PHE A 16 13.63 -6.78 13.38
N PRO A 17 14.62 -5.92 13.10
CA PRO A 17 15.92 -6.03 13.73
C PRO A 17 15.80 -5.77 15.24
N LEU A 18 16.50 -6.57 16.04
CA LEU A 18 16.66 -6.31 17.46
C LEU A 18 17.74 -5.25 17.69
N SER A 19 17.56 -4.46 18.73
CA SER A 19 18.56 -3.53 19.26
C SER A 19 19.80 -4.28 19.76
N ASN A 20 20.91 -3.58 19.97
CA ASN A 20 22.18 -4.17 20.41
C ASN A 20 22.08 -4.90 21.76
N ASP A 21 21.12 -4.52 22.60
CA ASP A 21 20.81 -5.16 23.87
C ASP A 21 19.90 -6.41 23.73
N GLY A 22 19.46 -6.72 22.50
CA GLY A 22 18.52 -7.78 22.18
C GLY A 22 17.05 -7.37 22.36
N GLY A 23 16.77 -6.11 22.67
CA GLY A 23 15.41 -5.59 22.80
C GLY A 23 14.80 -5.25 21.45
N LEU A 24 13.50 -4.91 21.45
CA LEU A 24 12.74 -4.56 20.26
C LEU A 24 12.21 -3.13 20.42
N ASP A 25 12.56 -2.28 19.47
CA ASP A 25 12.05 -0.92 19.38
C ASP A 25 10.63 -0.93 18.81
N LEU A 26 9.66 -0.52 19.64
CA LEU A 26 8.26 -0.44 19.27
C LEU A 26 7.98 0.76 18.36
N ASP A 27 8.81 1.81 18.40
CA ASP A 27 8.63 2.98 17.55
C ASP A 27 8.94 2.62 16.09
N LEU A 28 9.97 1.80 15.87
CA LEU A 28 10.29 1.24 14.56
C LEU A 28 9.13 0.38 14.01
N VAL A 29 8.49 -0.41 14.87
CA VAL A 29 7.32 -1.22 14.48
C VAL A 29 6.15 -0.31 14.08
N ARG A 30 5.87 0.72 14.88
CA ARG A 30 4.80 1.70 14.59
C ARG A 30 5.02 2.41 13.26
N GLU A 31 6.24 2.90 13.03
CA GLU A 31 6.58 3.60 11.80
C GLU A 31 6.47 2.68 10.58
N THR A 32 7.03 1.48 10.67
CA THR A 32 7.04 0.51 9.55
C THR A 32 5.64 0.10 9.13
N TRP A 33 4.74 -0.09 10.08
CA TRP A 33 3.36 -0.52 9.82
C TRP A 33 2.35 0.64 9.73
N GLY A 34 2.79 1.88 9.96
CA GLY A 34 1.89 3.04 10.00
C GLY A 34 0.84 2.93 11.11
N LEU A 35 1.26 2.46 12.29
CA LEU A 35 0.43 2.42 13.50
C LEU A 35 0.59 3.71 14.29
N GLU A 36 -0.50 4.25 14.83
CA GLU A 36 -0.47 5.35 15.80
C GLU A 36 -0.01 4.83 17.17
N THR A 37 -0.60 3.70 17.57
CA THR A 37 -0.27 3.02 18.83
C THR A 37 0.04 1.55 18.58
N CYS A 38 0.89 0.98 19.41
CA CYS A 38 1.11 -0.45 19.39
C CYS A 38 1.32 -0.96 20.81
N VAL A 39 0.69 -2.09 21.12
CA VAL A 39 0.84 -2.75 22.41
C VAL A 39 0.99 -4.25 22.13
N PRO A 40 2.03 -4.89 22.68
CA PRO A 40 2.17 -6.33 22.53
C PRO A 40 1.08 -7.08 23.30
N ILE A 41 0.71 -8.26 22.83
CA ILE A 41 -0.30 -9.12 23.45
C ILE A 41 0.41 -10.30 24.10
N HIS A 42 0.04 -10.61 25.34
CA HIS A 42 0.50 -11.83 25.98
C HIS A 42 -0.15 -13.05 25.31
N PRO A 43 0.64 -14.02 24.79
CA PRO A 43 0.13 -15.08 23.93
C PRO A 43 -0.88 -16.00 24.63
N GLU A 44 -0.65 -16.34 25.90
CA GLU A 44 -1.56 -17.22 26.65
C GLU A 44 -2.80 -16.51 27.21
N ARG A 45 -2.68 -15.22 27.54
CA ARG A 45 -3.73 -14.47 28.23
C ARG A 45 -4.61 -13.66 27.28
N TYR A 46 -4.15 -13.44 26.05
CA TYR A 46 -4.76 -12.56 25.07
C TYR A 46 -5.12 -11.18 25.65
N LYS A 47 -4.21 -10.65 26.47
CA LYS A 47 -4.35 -9.32 27.09
C LYS A 47 -3.19 -8.42 26.65
N PRO A 48 -3.45 -7.11 26.48
CA PRO A 48 -2.39 -6.15 26.26
C PRO A 48 -1.35 -6.23 27.39
N PHE A 49 -0.08 -6.30 27.02
CA PHE A 49 1.05 -6.25 27.93
C PHE A 49 1.55 -4.79 27.96
N ASN A 50 1.57 -4.20 29.16
CA ASN A 50 2.05 -2.84 29.36
C ASN A 50 3.55 -2.90 29.72
N PRO A 51 4.46 -2.62 28.78
CA PRO A 51 5.88 -2.58 29.08
C PRO A 51 6.20 -1.44 30.05
N GLY A 52 7.28 -1.59 30.82
CA GLY A 52 7.78 -0.50 31.67
C GLY A 52 8.24 0.71 30.86
N ASN A 53 8.64 0.49 29.60
CA ASN A 53 8.91 1.52 28.61
C ASN A 53 7.99 1.32 27.40
N ASN A 54 7.13 2.29 27.10
CA ASN A 54 6.16 2.23 26.01
C ASN A 54 6.78 2.15 24.61
N GLN A 55 8.07 2.46 24.47
CA GLN A 55 8.78 2.49 23.19
C GLN A 55 9.68 1.27 22.99
N HIS A 56 9.87 0.44 24.01
CA HIS A 56 10.90 -0.60 23.96
C HIS A 56 10.50 -1.86 24.74
N LEU A 57 10.64 -3.02 24.09
CA LEU A 57 10.52 -4.32 24.74
C LEU A 57 11.89 -4.88 25.08
N SER A 58 12.10 -5.18 26.36
CA SER A 58 13.32 -5.83 26.82
C SER A 58 13.44 -7.25 26.24
N PRO A 59 14.66 -7.80 26.16
CA PRO A 59 14.88 -9.18 25.69
C PRO A 59 14.05 -10.22 26.46
N LEU A 60 13.89 -10.01 27.77
CA LEU A 60 13.07 -10.87 28.62
C LEU A 60 11.58 -10.77 28.28
N ALA A 61 11.08 -9.57 27.98
CA ALA A 61 9.72 -9.37 27.54
C ALA A 61 9.48 -10.06 26.18
N ILE A 62 10.41 -9.93 25.23
CA ILE A 62 10.34 -10.63 23.94
C ILE A 62 10.28 -12.14 24.14
N TYR A 63 11.18 -12.69 24.95
CA TYR A 63 11.20 -14.13 25.24
C TYR A 63 9.87 -14.63 25.84
N THR A 64 9.28 -13.83 26.73
CA THR A 64 8.01 -14.17 27.41
C THR A 64 6.79 -14.01 26.49
N LEU A 65 6.79 -13.01 25.62
CA LEU A 65 5.67 -12.67 24.73
C LEU A 65 5.73 -13.42 23.40
N SER A 66 6.88 -14.01 23.07
CA SER A 66 7.04 -14.81 21.85
C SER A 66 6.15 -16.04 21.87
N VAL A 67 5.33 -16.19 20.83
CA VAL A 67 4.54 -17.40 20.61
C VAL A 67 5.50 -18.51 20.23
N ARG A 68 5.53 -19.60 21.00
CA ARG A 68 6.29 -20.80 20.61
C ARG A 68 5.44 -21.70 19.73
N PRO A 69 5.99 -22.30 18.67
CA PRO A 69 7.41 -22.28 18.26
C PRO A 69 7.80 -21.15 17.30
N SER A 70 6.87 -20.29 16.86
CA SER A 70 7.12 -19.32 15.78
C SER A 70 8.12 -18.22 16.15
N GLY A 71 8.30 -17.93 17.44
CA GLY A 71 9.17 -16.84 17.91
C GLY A 71 8.58 -15.45 17.66
N CYS A 72 7.33 -15.33 17.23
CA CYS A 72 6.68 -14.07 16.90
C CYS A 72 6.10 -13.41 18.14
N VAL A 73 6.24 -12.09 18.26
CA VAL A 73 5.51 -11.29 19.25
C VAL A 73 4.25 -10.74 18.60
N CYS A 74 3.09 -11.08 19.15
CA CYS A 74 1.81 -10.53 18.70
C CYS A 74 1.70 -9.07 19.14
N ILE A 75 1.35 -8.17 18.22
CA ILE A 75 1.16 -6.75 18.50
C ILE A 75 -0.23 -6.35 18.02
N MET A 76 -0.91 -5.51 18.80
CA MET A 76 -2.17 -4.89 18.41
C MET A 76 -2.10 -3.37 18.56
N GLU A 77 -3.00 -2.70 17.85
CA GLU A 77 -3.23 -1.28 18.02
C GLU A 77 -4.56 -1.08 18.78
N PRO A 78 -4.52 -0.75 20.08
CA PRO A 78 -5.73 -0.62 20.89
C PRO A 78 -6.56 0.62 20.56
N HIS A 79 -5.91 1.68 20.10
CA HIS A 79 -6.54 2.96 19.81
C HIS A 79 -6.10 3.43 18.43
N VAL A 80 -7.09 3.63 17.56
CA VAL A 80 -6.93 4.21 16.23
C VAL A 80 -7.78 5.47 16.19
N SER A 81 -7.21 6.60 15.77
CA SER A 81 -8.00 7.79 15.52
C SER A 81 -9.00 7.56 14.37
N ALA A 82 -10.17 8.20 14.45
CA ALA A 82 -11.16 8.12 13.38
C ALA A 82 -10.60 8.56 12.01
N PHE A 83 -9.64 9.48 12.01
CA PHE A 83 -8.96 9.91 10.79
C PHE A 83 -8.13 8.79 10.17
N THR A 84 -7.32 8.09 10.98
CA THR A 84 -6.49 6.97 10.51
C THR A 84 -7.32 5.78 10.09
N GLU A 85 -8.45 5.52 10.76
CA GLU A 85 -9.41 4.50 10.34
C GLU A 85 -9.96 4.77 8.93
N VAL A 86 -10.37 6.01 8.65
CA VAL A 86 -10.82 6.42 7.31
C VAL A 86 -9.68 6.29 6.29
N GLN A 87 -8.47 6.75 6.61
CA GLN A 87 -7.32 6.64 5.72
C GLN A 87 -7.01 5.19 5.35
N ARG A 88 -7.05 4.27 6.32
CA ARG A 88 -6.84 2.84 6.10
C ARG A 88 -7.96 2.21 5.28
N THR A 89 -9.20 2.59 5.55
CA THR A 89 -10.35 2.12 4.77
C THR A 89 -10.22 2.54 3.30
N CYS A 90 -9.87 3.80 3.04
CA CYS A 90 -9.60 4.28 1.69
C CYS A 90 -8.44 3.51 1.02
N ARG A 91 -7.33 3.29 1.74
CA ARG A 91 -6.20 2.50 1.23
C ARG A 91 -6.62 1.09 0.85
N ARG A 92 -7.39 0.41 1.71
CA ARG A 92 -7.91 -0.93 1.44
C ARG A 92 -8.79 -0.95 0.19
N ILE A 93 -9.76 -0.03 0.09
CA ILE A 93 -10.63 0.08 -1.09
C ILE A 93 -9.81 0.27 -2.37
N ILE A 94 -8.76 1.09 -2.34
CA ILE A 94 -7.89 1.31 -3.49
C ILE A 94 -7.12 0.04 -3.86
N VAL A 95 -6.56 -0.66 -2.88
CA VAL A 95 -5.85 -1.93 -3.10
C VAL A 95 -6.80 -2.97 -3.69
N ASP A 96 -7.96 -3.18 -3.07
CA ASP A 96 -8.98 -4.12 -3.54
C ASP A 96 -9.45 -3.80 -4.96
N PHE A 97 -9.62 -2.50 -5.28
CA PHE A 97 -9.99 -2.05 -6.61
C PHE A 97 -8.88 -2.34 -7.62
N VAL A 98 -7.62 -2.02 -7.32
CA VAL A 98 -6.48 -2.27 -8.22
C VAL A 98 -6.28 -3.77 -8.44
N GLU A 99 -6.38 -4.57 -7.39
CA GLU A 99 -6.31 -6.03 -7.48
C GLU A 99 -7.46 -6.59 -8.32
N GLY A 100 -8.68 -6.10 -8.10
CA GLY A 100 -9.86 -6.49 -8.87
C GLY A 100 -9.74 -6.15 -10.37
N VAL A 101 -9.31 -4.93 -10.70
CA VAL A 101 -9.09 -4.50 -12.09
C VAL A 101 -7.97 -5.33 -12.75
N THR A 102 -6.89 -5.60 -12.01
CA THR A 102 -5.77 -6.39 -12.51
C THR A 102 -6.20 -7.84 -12.75
N GLY A 103 -6.98 -8.43 -11.85
CA GLY A 103 -7.57 -9.76 -12.00
C GLY A 103 -8.47 -9.83 -13.22
N LEU A 104 -9.41 -8.88 -13.37
CA LEU A 104 -10.31 -8.80 -14.53
C LEU A 104 -9.52 -8.70 -15.84
N TYR A 105 -8.48 -7.87 -15.88
CA TYR A 105 -7.62 -7.73 -17.05
C TYR A 105 -6.92 -9.05 -17.40
N GLN A 106 -6.35 -9.74 -16.40
CA GLN A 106 -5.67 -11.01 -16.60
C GLN A 106 -6.63 -12.10 -17.09
N ASP A 107 -7.83 -12.19 -16.51
CA ASP A 107 -8.85 -13.15 -16.92
C ASP A 107 -9.37 -12.87 -18.33
N THR A 108 -9.67 -11.60 -18.65
CA THR A 108 -10.10 -11.19 -19.98
C THR A 108 -9.03 -11.51 -21.01
N LYS A 109 -7.78 -11.19 -20.70
CA LYS A 109 -6.62 -11.55 -21.53
C LYS A 109 -6.56 -13.06 -21.74
N ARG A 110 -6.61 -13.88 -20.67
CA ARG A 110 -6.57 -15.34 -20.76
C ARG A 110 -7.69 -15.90 -21.64
N ASN A 111 -8.92 -15.45 -21.40
CA ASN A 111 -10.09 -15.91 -22.15
C ASN A 111 -10.03 -15.51 -23.62
N THR A 112 -9.55 -14.30 -23.91
CA THR A 112 -9.36 -13.82 -25.29
C THR A 112 -8.29 -14.64 -26.00
N CYS A 113 -7.15 -14.92 -25.34
CA CYS A 113 -6.09 -15.75 -25.89
C CYS A 113 -6.61 -17.16 -26.20
N TYR A 114 -7.32 -17.78 -25.26
CA TYR A 114 -7.94 -19.09 -25.44
C TYR A 114 -8.94 -19.11 -26.61
N TYR A 115 -9.82 -18.10 -26.70
CA TYR A 115 -10.79 -18.03 -27.78
C TYR A 115 -10.13 -17.84 -29.15
N VAL A 116 -9.12 -16.96 -29.23
CA VAL A 116 -8.38 -16.72 -30.47
C VAL A 116 -7.61 -17.97 -30.90
N GLU A 117 -6.96 -18.66 -29.97
CA GLU A 117 -6.14 -19.84 -30.27
C GLU A 117 -6.98 -21.07 -30.66
N TYR A 118 -8.09 -21.33 -29.96
CA TYR A 118 -8.84 -22.59 -30.10
C TYR A 118 -10.16 -22.45 -30.87
N LYS A 119 -10.77 -21.27 -30.93
CA LYS A 119 -12.09 -21.08 -31.56
C LYS A 119 -12.09 -20.28 -32.86
N THR A 120 -10.97 -19.66 -33.26
CA THR A 120 -10.87 -18.91 -34.52
C THR A 120 -9.82 -19.49 -35.47
N ARG A 121 -9.93 -19.18 -36.77
CA ARG A 121 -8.90 -19.50 -37.79
C ARG A 121 -7.74 -18.50 -37.81
N LEU A 122 -7.64 -17.61 -36.81
CA LEU A 122 -6.61 -16.57 -36.69
C LEU A 122 -5.30 -16.92 -35.94
N PRO A 123 -4.94 -18.18 -35.59
CA PRO A 123 -3.70 -18.45 -34.84
C PRO A 123 -2.43 -17.87 -35.47
N ARG A 124 -2.36 -17.79 -36.81
CA ARG A 124 -1.23 -17.18 -37.51
C ARG A 124 -1.11 -15.68 -37.24
N TYR A 125 -2.22 -14.94 -37.28
CA TYR A 125 -2.22 -13.49 -36.99
C TYR A 125 -1.93 -13.22 -35.52
N TYR A 126 -2.44 -14.06 -34.63
CA TYR A 126 -2.18 -13.95 -33.20
C TYR A 126 -0.71 -14.21 -32.86
N ARG A 127 -0.09 -15.26 -33.42
CA ARG A 127 1.36 -15.51 -33.25
C ARG A 127 2.20 -14.38 -33.81
N ALA A 128 1.88 -13.87 -35.00
CA ALA A 128 2.57 -12.71 -35.58
C ALA A 128 2.42 -11.44 -34.70
N ALA A 129 1.24 -11.19 -34.13
CA ALA A 129 1.02 -10.09 -33.20
C ALA A 129 1.79 -10.27 -31.89
N GLN A 130 1.89 -11.51 -31.38
CA GLN A 130 2.66 -11.82 -30.18
C GLN A 130 4.17 -11.64 -30.39
N GLU A 131 4.69 -12.03 -31.56
CA GLU A 131 6.07 -11.76 -31.97
C GLU A 131 6.33 -10.26 -32.09
N LYS A 132 5.45 -9.51 -32.76
CA LYS A 132 5.53 -8.03 -32.82
C LYS A 132 5.50 -7.39 -31.44
N ARG A 133 4.70 -7.92 -30.50
CA ARG A 133 4.68 -7.43 -29.12
C ARG A 133 6.02 -7.70 -28.42
N LYS A 134 6.59 -8.90 -28.57
CA LYS A 134 7.91 -9.23 -27.99
C LYS A 134 8.99 -8.30 -28.56
N GLN A 135 8.95 -8.08 -29.87
CA GLN A 135 9.86 -7.17 -30.55
C GLN A 135 9.70 -5.74 -30.02
N PHE A 136 8.47 -5.22 -29.96
CA PHE A 136 8.20 -3.88 -29.41
C PHE A 136 8.69 -3.72 -27.96
N VAL A 137 8.47 -4.72 -27.09
CA VAL A 137 8.97 -4.69 -25.70
C VAL A 137 10.49 -4.68 -25.67
N SER A 138 11.15 -5.48 -26.51
CA SER A 138 12.61 -5.49 -26.64
C SER A 138 13.13 -4.13 -27.10
N ASP A 139 12.54 -3.57 -28.15
CA ASP A 139 12.89 -2.26 -28.70
C ASP A 139 12.69 -1.15 -27.67
N TYR A 140 11.58 -1.20 -26.92
CA TYR A 140 11.30 -0.27 -25.83
C TYR A 140 12.36 -0.37 -24.72
N ASN A 141 12.70 -1.58 -24.27
CA ASN A 141 13.70 -1.78 -23.22
C ASN A 141 15.08 -1.26 -23.67
N GLN A 142 15.47 -1.54 -24.92
CA GLN A 142 16.71 -1.04 -25.48
C GLN A 142 16.73 0.50 -25.57
N TRP A 143 15.63 1.09 -26.03
CA TRP A 143 15.47 2.55 -26.05
C TRP A 143 15.52 3.14 -24.63
N HIS A 144 14.82 2.52 -23.67
CA HIS A 144 14.77 2.94 -22.28
C HIS A 144 16.18 2.93 -21.65
N GLU A 145 16.91 1.83 -21.79
CA GLU A 145 18.30 1.73 -21.31
C GLU A 145 19.22 2.77 -21.96
N THR A 146 19.06 3.01 -23.26
CA THR A 146 19.85 4.01 -23.98
C THR A 146 19.55 5.42 -23.49
N TRP A 147 18.27 5.72 -23.23
CA TRP A 147 17.83 6.98 -22.67
C TRP A 147 18.38 7.21 -21.26
N GLU A 148 18.24 6.21 -20.39
CA GLU A 148 18.72 6.25 -19.00
C GLU A 148 20.26 6.42 -18.95
N ARG A 149 21.00 5.77 -19.87
CA ARG A 149 22.45 5.98 -19.99
C ARG A 149 22.82 7.41 -20.38
N LYS A 150 22.01 8.05 -21.23
CA LYS A 150 22.27 9.40 -21.73
C LYS A 150 21.89 10.49 -20.73
N ASN A 151 20.76 10.30 -20.03
CA ASN A 151 20.12 11.34 -19.22
C ASN A 151 20.22 11.08 -17.70
N GLY A 152 20.81 9.96 -17.28
CA GLY A 152 20.94 9.56 -15.87
C GLY A 152 19.79 8.67 -15.40
N GLN A 153 20.07 7.84 -14.39
CA GLN A 153 19.14 6.83 -13.86
C GLN A 153 17.88 7.47 -13.24
N GLY A 154 16.70 7.00 -13.66
CA GLY A 154 15.39 7.50 -13.27
C GLY A 154 14.85 8.64 -14.16
N SER A 155 15.55 8.99 -15.23
CA SER A 155 15.18 10.11 -16.12
C SER A 155 13.86 9.86 -16.85
N VAL A 156 13.53 8.61 -17.22
CA VAL A 156 12.25 8.30 -17.88
C VAL A 156 11.08 8.54 -16.93
N LEU A 157 11.18 8.08 -15.69
CA LEU A 157 10.15 8.26 -14.66
C LEU A 157 9.95 9.75 -14.33
N MET A 158 11.04 10.50 -14.17
CA MET A 158 10.99 11.95 -13.96
C MET A 158 10.31 12.67 -15.13
N THR A 159 10.63 12.29 -16.37
CA THR A 159 9.99 12.88 -17.56
C THR A 159 8.49 12.60 -17.58
N PHE A 160 8.08 11.37 -17.26
CA PHE A 160 6.67 11.01 -17.18
C PHE A 160 5.94 11.76 -16.06
N LEU A 161 6.56 11.91 -14.90
CA LEU A 161 6.02 12.65 -13.77
C LEU A 161 5.88 14.13 -14.10
N LEU A 162 6.86 14.74 -14.77
CA LEU A 162 6.77 16.12 -15.25
C LEU A 162 5.64 16.30 -16.26
N LEU A 163 5.50 15.37 -17.21
CA LEU A 163 4.41 15.39 -18.19
C LEU A 163 3.06 15.24 -17.50
N PHE A 164 2.94 14.33 -16.54
CA PHE A 164 1.72 14.15 -15.75
C PHE A 164 1.37 15.41 -14.96
N LEU A 165 2.34 16.01 -14.25
CA LEU A 165 2.14 17.26 -13.52
C LEU A 165 1.76 18.42 -14.45
N PHE A 166 2.36 18.48 -15.64
CA PHE A 166 2.03 19.49 -16.65
C PHE A 166 0.60 19.31 -17.16
N LEU A 167 0.20 18.10 -17.52
CA LEU A 167 -1.19 17.80 -17.91
C LEU A 167 -2.15 18.12 -16.77
N PHE A 168 -1.82 17.73 -15.54
CA PHE A 168 -2.60 18.04 -14.35
C PHE A 168 -2.77 19.55 -14.15
N PHE A 169 -1.69 20.33 -14.34
CA PHE A 169 -1.75 21.79 -14.32
C PHE A 169 -2.67 22.35 -15.41
N LEU A 170 -2.62 21.82 -16.63
CA LEU A 170 -3.55 22.21 -17.70
C LEU A 170 -5.00 21.87 -17.35
N PHE A 171 -5.26 20.74 -16.71
CA PHE A 171 -6.58 20.36 -16.20
C PHE A 171 -7.09 21.34 -15.12
N ILE A 172 -6.19 21.88 -14.29
CA ILE A 172 -6.53 22.94 -13.32
C ILE A 172 -6.87 24.24 -14.03
N GLN A 173 -6.03 24.68 -14.97
CA GLN A 173 -6.21 25.95 -15.71
C GLN A 173 -7.48 25.95 -16.56
N SER A 174 -7.82 24.80 -17.15
CA SER A 174 -9.03 24.63 -17.96
C SER A 174 -10.31 24.48 -17.13
N GLY A 175 -10.22 24.50 -15.79
CA GLY A 175 -11.38 24.44 -14.90
C GLY A 175 -12.06 23.06 -14.80
N TYR A 176 -11.48 22.02 -15.42
CA TYR A 176 -12.01 20.65 -15.32
C TYR A 176 -11.88 20.06 -13.92
N VAL A 177 -10.86 20.49 -13.17
CA VAL A 177 -10.69 20.09 -11.76
C VAL A 177 -11.15 21.25 -10.88
N GLU A 178 -12.42 21.20 -10.48
CA GLU A 178 -13.01 22.17 -9.56
C GLU A 178 -12.47 21.93 -8.14
N PHE A 179 -11.32 22.54 -7.82
CA PHE A 179 -10.71 22.48 -6.50
C PHE A 179 -11.53 23.30 -5.48
N ARG A 180 -12.71 22.80 -5.10
CA ARG A 180 -13.47 23.32 -3.94
C ARG A 180 -12.64 23.31 -2.66
N LEU A 181 -11.61 22.46 -2.59
CA LEU A 181 -10.60 22.44 -1.53
C LEU A 181 -9.68 23.67 -1.53
N ARG A 182 -9.32 24.23 -2.69
CA ARG A 182 -8.42 25.39 -2.77
C ARG A 182 -9.12 26.65 -2.26
N ALA A 183 -10.38 26.88 -2.61
CA ALA A 183 -11.17 27.98 -2.07
C ALA A 183 -11.35 27.86 -0.54
N ARG A 184 -11.57 26.63 -0.02
CA ARG A 184 -11.70 26.35 1.42
C ARG A 184 -10.39 26.49 2.19
N MET A 185 -9.28 26.08 1.60
CA MET A 185 -7.95 26.16 2.22
C MET A 185 -7.43 27.61 2.22
N TRP A 186 -7.64 28.38 1.15
CA TRP A 186 -7.35 29.81 1.14
C TRP A 186 -8.25 30.60 2.09
N ALA A 187 -9.54 30.26 2.16
CA ALA A 187 -10.44 30.82 3.17
C ALA A 187 -9.92 30.53 4.59
N TYR A 188 -9.52 29.28 4.88
CA TYR A 188 -8.96 28.91 6.18
C TYR A 188 -7.67 29.67 6.54
N ILE A 189 -6.73 29.80 5.60
CA ILE A 189 -5.48 30.55 5.81
C ILE A 189 -5.76 32.02 6.09
N TRP A 190 -6.77 32.62 5.45
CA TRP A 190 -7.12 34.03 5.64
C TRP A 190 -8.03 34.30 6.84
N THR A 191 -8.96 33.41 7.18
CA THR A 191 -9.98 33.66 8.22
C THR A 191 -9.74 32.91 9.52
N GLY A 192 -8.76 32.01 9.58
CA GLY A 192 -8.42 31.21 10.76
C GLY A 192 -9.54 30.29 11.25
N SER A 193 -10.65 30.15 10.51
CA SER A 193 -11.83 29.38 10.94
C SER A 193 -12.43 28.59 9.80
N PHE A 194 -12.72 27.31 10.06
CA PHE A 194 -13.35 26.40 9.12
C PHE A 194 -14.87 26.46 9.32
N LYS A 195 -15.57 27.37 8.63
CA LYS A 195 -17.04 27.32 8.58
C LYS A 195 -17.47 26.28 7.54
N LEU A 196 -17.94 25.12 8.00
CA LEU A 196 -18.69 24.20 7.15
C LEU A 196 -19.99 24.90 6.71
N PRO A 197 -20.42 24.77 5.44
CA PRO A 197 -21.72 25.27 5.06
C PRO A 197 -22.77 24.57 5.92
N GLU A 198 -23.59 25.35 6.62
CA GLU A 198 -24.81 24.84 7.23
C GLU A 198 -25.58 24.11 6.13
N LYS A 199 -26.00 22.87 6.43
CA LYS A 199 -26.87 22.11 5.54
C LYS A 199 -28.06 23.01 5.21
N VAL A 200 -28.15 23.44 3.97
CA VAL A 200 -29.37 24.06 3.45
C VAL A 200 -30.45 22.97 3.56
N PRO A 201 -31.58 23.25 4.23
CA PRO A 201 -32.67 22.28 4.38
C PRO A 201 -33.25 21.85 3.04
#